data_AF-A0A9W4SBB1-F1
#
_entry.id   AF-A0A9W4SBB1-F1
#
_cell.length_a   1.000
_cell.length_b   1.000
_cell.length_c   1.000
_cell.angle_alpha   90.00
_cell.angle_beta   90.00
_cell.angle_gamma   90.00
#
_symmetry.space_group_name_H-M   'P 1'
#
loop_
_entity.id
_entity.type
_entity.pdbx_description
1 polymer ?
#
loop_
_entity_poly.entity_id
_entity_poly.type
_entity_poly.pdbx_seq_one_letter_code
_entity_poly.pdbx_strand_id
1 'polypeptide(L)'
;MRNPSASALLCGRCPTNPPFLSFAVKPTTTTSYRRLASSLTSERSHDASSTAVLNPKLNPIATSRPAPLELPERQPDQSKVSHLFAQAKTYINFYKGGLRAVFANRRHIQDVIASKKKTVPGFREPSVFSPGLVPEGFSRADWVLLWRVRHDILRVPLFGVVLLICGEFTPLIVIFVDGVVPYTC
;
A
#
# COMPACT_ATOMS: atom_id res chain seq x y z
N MET A 1 -55.07 -45.32 -8.76
CA MET A 1 -55.61 -45.68 -10.09
C MET A 1 -54.68 -46.73 -10.73
N ARG A 2 -55.27 -47.81 -11.27
CA ARG A 2 -54.70 -48.93 -12.06
C ARG A 2 -53.75 -48.45 -13.18
N ASN A 3 -52.78 -49.17 -13.75
CA ASN A 3 -52.04 -50.43 -13.56
C ASN A 3 -50.85 -50.37 -14.60
N PRO A 4 -50.20 -51.43 -15.15
CA PRO A 4 -48.74 -51.64 -15.09
C PRO A 4 -48.03 -51.86 -16.47
N SER A 5 -46.75 -52.32 -16.44
CA SER A 5 -46.03 -53.11 -17.46
C SER A 5 -45.61 -52.40 -18.77
N ALA A 6 -44.51 -52.70 -19.47
CA ALA A 6 -43.53 -53.79 -19.41
C ALA A 6 -42.23 -53.35 -20.12
N SER A 7 -41.10 -53.94 -19.71
CA SER A 7 -39.81 -53.90 -20.39
C SER A 7 -39.78 -54.85 -21.60
N ALA A 8 -39.07 -54.47 -22.66
CA ALA A 8 -38.53 -55.41 -23.65
C ALA A 8 -37.14 -54.93 -24.13
N LEU A 9 -36.24 -55.91 -24.21
CA LEU A 9 -34.79 -55.80 -24.39
C LEU A 9 -34.36 -56.11 -25.84
N LEU A 10 -33.29 -55.43 -26.27
CA LEU A 10 -32.10 -55.90 -27.02
C LEU A 10 -32.19 -56.41 -28.48
N CYS A 11 -31.41 -55.75 -29.36
CA CYS A 11 -30.27 -56.26 -30.19
C CYS A 11 -29.94 -55.23 -31.30
N GLY A 12 -28.72 -54.96 -31.78
CA GLY A 12 -27.37 -55.46 -31.54
C GLY A 12 -26.30 -54.72 -32.42
N ARG A 13 -25.04 -54.71 -31.95
CA ARG A 13 -23.67 -54.59 -32.59
C ARG A 13 -23.44 -53.68 -33.84
N CYS A 14 -22.62 -52.61 -33.77
CA CYS A 14 -21.12 -52.45 -33.90
C CYS A 14 -20.52 -52.63 -35.32
N PRO A 15 -19.31 -52.13 -35.71
CA PRO A 15 -18.43 -51.03 -35.21
C PRO A 15 -17.75 -50.17 -36.33
N THR A 16 -17.13 -49.02 -36.03
CA THR A 16 -15.94 -48.49 -36.76
C THR A 16 -15.11 -47.53 -35.88
N ASN A 17 -13.79 -47.64 -35.98
CA ASN A 17 -12.73 -47.12 -35.11
C ASN A 17 -12.33 -45.63 -35.40
N PRO A 18 -11.40 -45.01 -34.62
CA PRO A 18 -11.30 -43.57 -34.29
C PRO A 18 -10.37 -42.77 -35.22
N PRO A 19 -10.18 -41.44 -35.04
CA PRO A 19 -9.01 -40.98 -34.26
C PRO A 19 -9.19 -39.67 -33.44
N PHE A 20 -8.38 -39.54 -32.38
CA PHE A 20 -7.76 -38.30 -31.88
C PHE A 20 -8.65 -37.16 -31.32
N LEU A 21 -8.60 -37.01 -30.00
CA LEU A 21 -9.04 -35.80 -29.28
C LEU A 21 -8.03 -34.67 -29.51
N SER A 22 -8.33 -33.78 -30.45
CA SER A 22 -7.71 -32.46 -30.52
C SER A 22 -8.28 -31.57 -29.42
N PHE A 23 -7.49 -31.27 -28.39
CA PHE A 23 -7.81 -30.19 -27.45
C PHE A 23 -7.79 -28.86 -28.21
N ALA A 24 -8.97 -28.35 -28.56
CA ALA A 24 -9.13 -27.01 -29.07
C ALA A 24 -8.95 -26.01 -27.91
N VAL A 25 -7.76 -25.43 -27.81
CA VAL A 25 -7.50 -24.25 -26.97
C VAL A 25 -8.31 -23.10 -27.56
N LYS A 26 -9.37 -22.69 -26.87
CA LYS A 26 -10.11 -21.47 -27.23
C LYS A 26 -9.18 -20.27 -27.07
N PRO A 27 -9.02 -19.40 -28.09
CA PRO A 27 -8.24 -18.19 -27.94
C PRO A 27 -8.92 -17.27 -26.92
N THR A 28 -8.19 -16.96 -25.85
CA THR A 28 -8.59 -15.95 -24.87
C THR A 28 -8.73 -14.62 -25.58
N THR A 29 -9.96 -14.12 -25.69
CA THR A 29 -10.22 -12.74 -26.11
C THR A 29 -9.54 -11.80 -25.13
N THR A 30 -8.49 -11.13 -25.59
CA THR A 30 -7.82 -10.05 -24.87
C THR A 30 -8.82 -8.92 -24.64
N THR A 31 -9.35 -8.82 -23.43
CA THR A 31 -10.08 -7.64 -22.97
C THR A 31 -9.14 -6.45 -23.04
N SER A 32 -9.32 -5.63 -24.06
CA SER A 32 -8.62 -4.35 -24.22
C SER A 32 -9.06 -3.44 -23.07
N TYR A 33 -8.21 -3.28 -22.06
CA TYR A 33 -8.41 -2.28 -21.02
C TYR A 33 -8.32 -0.90 -21.69
N ARG A 34 -9.47 -0.31 -22.04
CA ARG A 34 -9.56 1.12 -22.34
C ARG A 34 -9.15 1.88 -21.07
N ARG A 35 -7.90 2.33 -21.01
CA ARG A 35 -7.50 3.41 -20.10
C ARG A 35 -8.22 4.66 -20.57
N LEU A 36 -9.34 4.98 -19.93
CA LEU A 36 -9.92 6.32 -19.97
C LEU A 36 -8.97 7.24 -19.19
N ALA A 37 -7.93 7.73 -19.86
CA ALA A 37 -7.14 8.85 -19.37
C ALA A 37 -8.01 10.11 -19.51
N SER A 38 -8.65 10.52 -18.42
CA SER A 38 -9.31 11.82 -18.34
C SER A 38 -8.23 12.91 -18.35
N SER A 39 -8.02 13.53 -19.51
CA SER A 39 -7.29 14.79 -19.62
C SER A 39 -8.17 15.92 -19.08
N LEU A 40 -8.21 16.07 -17.76
CA LEU A 40 -8.61 17.34 -17.17
C LEU A 40 -7.37 18.23 -17.16
N THR A 41 -7.35 19.19 -18.08
CA THR A 41 -6.54 20.40 -17.97
C THR A 41 -6.95 21.11 -16.69
N SER A 42 -6.26 20.78 -15.59
CA SER A 42 -6.32 21.54 -14.36
C SER A 42 -5.46 22.78 -14.57
N GLU A 43 -6.11 23.93 -14.79
CA GLU A 43 -5.45 25.20 -14.57
C GLU A 43 -4.87 25.21 -13.15
N ARG A 44 -3.57 25.50 -13.09
CA ARG A 44 -2.75 25.45 -11.90
C ARG A 44 -2.98 26.73 -11.10
N SER A 45 -4.09 26.79 -10.38
CA SER A 45 -4.23 27.71 -9.26
C SER A 45 -3.47 27.12 -8.07
N HIS A 46 -2.35 27.75 -7.73
CA HIS A 46 -1.58 27.47 -6.52
C HIS A 46 -2.42 27.82 -5.30
N ASP A 47 -3.24 26.88 -4.84
CA ASP A 47 -3.76 26.87 -3.48
C ASP A 47 -3.61 25.46 -2.91
N ALA A 48 -2.41 25.21 -2.37
CA ALA A 48 -2.04 23.99 -1.69
C ALA A 48 -2.72 23.91 -0.31
N SER A 49 -4.06 23.82 -0.29
CA SER A 49 -4.84 23.35 0.86
C SER A 49 -6.28 23.08 0.45
N SER A 50 -6.51 22.17 -0.51
CA SER A 50 -7.84 21.56 -0.62
C SER A 50 -8.05 20.68 0.62
N THR A 51 -8.54 21.28 1.70
CA THR A 51 -9.04 20.60 2.89
C THR A 51 -10.35 19.91 2.51
N ALA A 52 -10.29 18.95 1.58
CA ALA A 52 -11.37 18.00 1.42
C ALA A 52 -11.52 17.33 2.79
N VAL A 53 -12.70 17.45 3.41
CA VAL A 53 -13.01 16.84 4.70
C VAL A 53 -13.03 15.32 4.49
N LEU A 54 -11.85 14.74 4.51
CA LEU A 54 -11.64 13.33 4.28
C LEU A 54 -12.15 12.58 5.51
N ASN A 55 -13.09 11.66 5.30
CA ASN A 55 -13.62 10.84 6.39
C ASN A 55 -12.48 10.09 7.11
N PRO A 56 -12.20 10.40 8.39
CA PRO A 56 -11.04 9.87 9.11
C PRO A 56 -11.13 8.35 9.35
N LYS A 57 -12.32 7.76 9.21
CA LYS A 57 -12.52 6.32 9.32
C LYS A 57 -12.05 5.58 8.05
N LEU A 58 -12.22 6.21 6.89
CA LEU A 58 -11.93 5.59 5.59
C LEU A 58 -10.56 6.00 5.04
N ASN A 59 -10.22 7.27 5.23
CA ASN A 59 -9.03 7.90 4.67
C ASN A 59 -7.89 7.90 5.68
N PRO A 60 -6.63 7.81 5.20
CA PRO A 60 -5.47 7.87 6.06
C PRO A 60 -5.36 9.23 6.78
N ILE A 61 -4.86 9.20 8.02
CA ILE A 61 -4.62 10.40 8.82
C ILE A 61 -3.63 11.36 8.13
N ALA A 62 -3.75 12.65 8.37
CA ALA A 62 -2.94 13.67 7.70
C ALA A 62 -1.41 13.43 7.87
N THR A 63 -0.97 12.94 9.03
CA THR A 63 0.45 12.64 9.33
C THR A 63 1.00 11.43 8.58
N SER A 64 0.14 10.63 7.94
CA SER A 64 0.59 9.52 7.09
C SER A 64 0.78 9.93 5.63
N ARG A 65 0.55 11.20 5.30
CA ARG A 65 0.84 11.77 3.99
C ARG A 65 2.29 12.25 3.94
N PRO A 66 2.93 12.21 2.77
CA PRO A 66 4.26 12.77 2.61
C PRO A 66 4.26 14.26 2.96
N ALA A 67 5.31 14.71 3.65
CA ALA A 67 5.50 16.14 3.89
C ALA A 67 5.69 16.86 2.54
N PRO A 68 5.12 18.06 2.35
CA PRO A 68 5.33 18.82 1.13
C PRO A 68 6.82 19.18 1.00
N LEU A 69 7.39 18.87 -0.17
CA LEU A 69 8.77 19.23 -0.51
C LEU A 69 8.75 20.49 -1.38
N GLU A 70 8.81 21.64 -0.72
CA GLU A 70 8.93 22.94 -1.40
C GLU A 70 10.42 23.24 -1.62
N LEU A 71 10.85 23.23 -2.87
CA LEU A 71 12.22 23.56 -3.25
C LEU A 71 12.33 25.08 -3.48
N PRO A 72 13.33 25.76 -2.92
CA PRO A 72 13.50 27.19 -3.14
C PRO A 72 13.84 27.46 -4.61
N GLU A 73 13.05 28.31 -5.25
CA GLU A 73 13.35 28.81 -6.59
C GLU A 73 14.59 29.71 -6.54
N ARG A 74 15.45 29.57 -7.55
CA ARG A 74 16.69 30.34 -7.64
C ARG A 74 16.39 31.73 -8.17
N GLN A 75 16.70 32.75 -7.38
CA GLN A 75 16.63 34.14 -7.86
C GLN A 75 17.86 34.48 -8.74
N PRO A 76 17.72 35.33 -9.76
CA PRO A 76 18.80 35.62 -10.72
C PRO A 76 20.03 36.31 -10.09
N ASP A 77 19.85 36.99 -8.96
CA ASP A 77 20.86 37.68 -8.15
C ASP A 77 21.49 36.79 -7.05
N GLN A 78 20.92 35.61 -6.78
CA GLN A 78 21.40 34.73 -5.72
C GLN A 78 22.68 33.96 -6.11
N SER A 79 23.65 33.94 -5.20
CA SER A 79 24.86 33.14 -5.36
C SER A 79 24.55 31.64 -5.40
N LYS A 80 25.28 30.89 -6.24
CA LYS A 80 25.07 29.42 -6.40
C LYS A 80 25.18 28.68 -5.06
N VAL A 81 26.14 29.08 -4.24
CA VAL A 81 26.43 28.45 -2.95
C VAL A 81 25.26 28.66 -1.96
N SER A 82 24.73 29.89 -1.87
CA SER A 82 23.56 30.19 -1.03
C SER A 82 22.34 29.36 -1.42
N HIS A 83 22.08 29.24 -2.72
CA HIS A 83 20.96 28.45 -3.25
C HIS A 83 21.12 26.95 -2.93
N LEU A 84 22.33 26.38 -3.08
CA LEU A 84 22.61 25.00 -2.73
C LEU A 84 22.44 24.72 -1.22
N PHE A 85 22.87 25.64 -0.35
CA PHE A 85 22.64 25.50 1.10
C PHE A 85 21.16 25.58 1.46
N ALA A 86 20.40 26.47 0.81
CA ALA A 86 18.95 26.56 0.99
C ALA A 86 18.26 25.24 0.59
N GLN A 87 18.65 24.68 -0.55
CA GLN A 87 18.13 23.40 -1.04
C GLN A 87 18.54 22.22 -0.13
N ALA A 88 19.79 22.18 0.34
CA ALA A 88 20.22 21.16 1.30
C ALA A 88 19.39 21.22 2.59
N LYS A 89 19.11 22.44 3.09
CA LYS A 89 18.27 22.65 4.28
C LYS A 89 16.83 22.16 4.08
N THR A 90 16.23 22.38 2.90
CA THR A 90 14.88 21.88 2.63
C THR A 90 14.83 20.35 2.61
N TYR A 91 15.81 19.69 1.99
CA TYR A 91 15.93 18.23 2.02
C TYR A 91 16.08 17.69 3.45
N ILE A 92 16.97 18.26 4.26
CA ILE A 92 17.15 17.83 5.66
C ILE A 92 15.84 17.97 6.45
N ASN A 93 15.12 19.08 6.27
CA ASN A 93 13.84 19.30 6.94
C ASN A 93 12.76 18.30 6.50
N PHE A 94 12.72 17.98 5.21
CA PHE A 94 11.81 16.96 4.67
C PHE A 94 12.07 15.59 5.30
N TYR A 95 13.32 15.13 5.33
CA TYR A 95 13.67 13.84 5.95
C TYR A 95 13.37 13.80 7.45
N LYS A 96 13.70 14.89 8.16
CA LYS A 96 13.35 15.05 9.58
C LYS A 96 11.83 15.02 9.80
N GLY A 97 11.07 15.62 8.88
CA GLY A 97 9.61 15.56 8.85
C GLY A 97 9.10 14.14 8.69
N GLY A 98 9.65 13.38 7.74
CA GLY A 98 9.31 11.97 7.51
C GLY A 98 9.54 11.09 8.75
N LEU A 99 10.70 11.22 9.41
CA LEU A 99 10.97 10.49 10.65
C LEU A 99 9.97 10.85 11.76
N ARG A 100 9.68 12.15 11.94
CA ARG A 100 8.68 12.60 12.93
C ARG A 100 7.29 12.04 12.63
N ALA A 101 6.91 11.97 11.37
CA ALA A 101 5.65 11.37 10.94
C ALA A 101 5.54 9.88 11.33
N VAL A 102 6.61 9.09 11.15
CA VAL A 102 6.65 7.68 11.57
C VAL A 102 6.40 7.53 13.07
N PHE A 103 7.07 8.33 13.90
CA PHE A 103 6.87 8.30 15.35
C PHE A 103 5.49 8.82 15.78
N ALA A 104 4.96 9.85 15.11
CA ALA A 104 3.62 10.35 15.35
C ALA A 104 2.55 9.29 15.02
N ASN A 105 2.69 8.59 13.89
CA ASN A 105 1.82 7.50 13.48
C ASN A 105 1.88 6.33 14.46
N ARG A 106 3.07 6.01 14.99
CA ARG A 106 3.23 5.03 16.07
C ARG A 106 2.43 5.42 17.30
N ARG A 107 2.59 6.66 17.77
CA ARG A 107 1.88 7.14 18.95
C ARG A 107 0.37 7.09 18.74
N HIS A 108 -0.12 7.53 17.59
CA HIS A 108 -1.54 7.47 17.24
C HIS A 108 -2.11 6.05 17.34
N ILE A 109 -1.41 5.05 16.78
CA ILE A 109 -1.86 3.65 16.87
C ILE A 109 -1.88 3.14 18.31
N GLN A 110 -0.89 3.51 19.13
CA GLN A 110 -0.88 3.16 20.55
C GLN A 110 -2.06 3.78 21.30
N ASP A 111 -2.38 5.05 21.00
CA ASP A 111 -3.51 5.76 21.61
C ASP A 111 -4.86 5.14 21.19
N VAL A 112 -5.00 4.72 19.92
CA VAL A 112 -6.18 3.99 19.42
C VAL A 112 -6.33 2.65 20.13
N ILE A 113 -5.26 1.85 20.21
CA ILE A 113 -5.27 0.56 20.92
C ILE A 113 -5.65 0.75 22.39
N ALA A 114 -5.03 1.71 23.08
CA ALA A 114 -5.30 2.01 24.48
C ALA A 114 -6.75 2.46 24.72
N SER A 115 -7.31 3.25 23.79
CA SER A 115 -8.70 3.69 23.85
C SER A 115 -9.67 2.52 23.64
N LYS A 116 -9.42 1.67 22.63
CA LYS A 116 -10.29 0.53 22.31
C LYS A 116 -10.28 -0.55 23.40
N LYS A 117 -9.12 -0.78 24.02
CA LYS A 117 -8.98 -1.68 25.17
C LYS A 117 -9.89 -1.30 26.36
N LYS A 118 -10.17 0.00 26.54
CA LYS A 118 -11.07 0.50 27.59
C LYS A 118 -12.55 0.48 27.18
N THR A 119 -12.84 0.78 25.91
CA THR A 119 -14.22 0.95 25.44
C THR A 119 -14.88 -0.35 24.98
N VAL A 120 -14.12 -1.27 24.38
CA VAL A 120 -14.66 -2.48 23.75
C VAL A 120 -14.49 -3.68 24.69
N PRO A 121 -15.58 -4.29 25.19
CA PRO A 121 -15.48 -5.50 26.02
C PRO A 121 -14.93 -6.66 25.17
N GLY A 122 -13.95 -7.39 25.70
CA GLY A 122 -13.31 -8.48 24.97
C GLY A 122 -12.37 -8.02 23.83
N PHE A 123 -11.88 -6.78 23.88
CA PHE A 123 -10.94 -6.26 22.88
C PHE A 123 -9.69 -7.14 22.75
N ARG A 124 -9.46 -7.66 21.54
CA ARG A 124 -8.26 -8.42 21.19
C ARG A 124 -7.20 -7.49 20.63
N GLU A 125 -6.03 -7.47 21.25
CA GLU A 125 -4.91 -6.70 20.73
C GLU A 125 -4.40 -7.28 19.38
N PRO A 126 -4.09 -6.42 18.40
CA PRO A 126 -3.60 -6.85 17.10
C PRO A 126 -2.21 -7.51 17.24
N SER A 127 -2.10 -8.78 16.84
CA SER A 127 -0.87 -9.57 16.95
C SER A 127 -0.23 -9.83 15.58
N VAL A 128 1.10 -9.98 15.58
CA VAL A 128 1.89 -10.38 14.40
C VAL A 128 1.49 -11.77 13.89
N PHE A 129 1.07 -12.66 14.78
CA PHE A 129 0.73 -14.05 14.48
C PHE A 129 -0.71 -14.22 13.96
N SER A 130 -1.51 -13.16 13.92
CA SER A 130 -2.90 -13.20 13.47
C SER A 130 -3.21 -12.05 12.49
N PRO A 131 -2.55 -12.01 11.32
CA PRO A 131 -2.62 -10.88 10.40
C PRO A 131 -3.98 -10.65 9.74
N GLY A 132 -4.84 -11.67 9.69
CA GLY A 132 -6.13 -11.62 9.00
C GLY A 132 -7.31 -11.20 9.87
N LEU A 133 -7.14 -11.10 11.19
CA LEU A 133 -8.24 -10.81 12.11
C LEU A 133 -8.21 -9.34 12.54
N VAL A 134 -9.19 -8.57 12.07
CA VAL A 134 -9.36 -7.16 12.44
C VAL A 134 -10.00 -7.09 13.82
N PRO A 135 -9.39 -6.38 14.80
CA PRO A 135 -9.99 -6.19 16.10
C PRO A 135 -11.32 -5.43 16.03
N GLU A 136 -12.27 -5.81 16.87
CA GLU A 136 -13.56 -5.13 16.97
C GLU A 136 -13.38 -3.63 17.30
N GLY A 137 -14.09 -2.79 16.56
CA GLY A 137 -14.05 -1.34 16.71
C GLY A 137 -12.86 -0.63 16.02
N PHE A 138 -11.99 -1.34 15.30
CA PHE A 138 -10.99 -0.73 14.42
C PHE A 138 -11.63 -0.19 13.14
N SER A 139 -11.18 0.98 12.71
CA SER A 139 -11.54 1.49 11.40
C SER A 139 -10.62 0.95 10.30
N ARG A 140 -11.05 1.01 9.04
CA ARG A 140 -10.21 0.66 7.88
C ARG A 140 -8.91 1.46 7.87
N ALA A 141 -8.99 2.77 8.11
CA ALA A 141 -7.81 3.64 8.18
C ALA A 141 -6.83 3.20 9.28
N ASP A 142 -7.33 2.89 10.47
CA ASP A 142 -6.51 2.43 11.62
C ASP A 142 -5.85 1.09 11.32
N TRP A 143 -6.58 0.17 10.70
CA TRP A 143 -6.06 -1.14 10.33
C TRP A 143 -4.88 -1.01 9.35
N VAL A 144 -5.05 -0.26 8.26
CA VAL A 144 -3.97 -0.03 7.28
C VAL A 144 -2.79 0.70 7.92
N LEU A 145 -3.06 1.70 8.76
CA LEU A 145 -2.02 2.47 9.43
C LEU A 145 -1.20 1.59 10.40
N LEU A 146 -1.84 0.67 11.11
CA LEU A 146 -1.16 -0.25 12.02
C LEU A 146 -0.10 -1.10 11.31
N TRP A 147 -0.46 -1.68 10.17
CA TRP A 147 0.45 -2.51 9.38
C TRP A 147 1.62 -1.71 8.82
N ARG A 148 1.37 -0.48 8.34
CA ARG A 148 2.41 0.44 7.89
C ARG A 148 3.38 0.82 9.03
N VAL A 149 2.84 1.27 10.17
CA VAL A 149 3.65 1.66 11.34
C VAL A 149 4.54 0.52 11.79
N ARG A 150 4.02 -0.72 11.81
CA ARG A 150 4.79 -1.89 12.22
C ARG A 150 5.93 -2.18 11.24
N HIS A 151 5.66 -2.04 9.94
CA HIS A 151 6.67 -2.18 8.90
C HIS A 151 7.79 -1.15 9.06
N ASP A 152 7.42 0.11 9.27
CA ASP A 152 8.35 1.24 9.30
C ASP A 152 9.17 1.28 10.60
N ILE A 153 8.58 0.98 11.75
CA ILE A 153 9.30 0.98 13.04
C ILE A 153 10.42 -0.06 13.12
N LEU A 154 10.29 -1.17 12.39
CA LEU A 154 11.34 -2.18 12.33
C LEU A 154 12.44 -1.80 11.34
N ARG A 155 12.08 -1.24 10.18
CA ARG A 155 13.02 -1.00 9.07
C ARG A 155 13.69 0.36 9.08
N VAL A 156 13.03 1.42 9.56
CA VAL A 156 13.63 2.77 9.65
C VAL A 156 14.91 2.78 10.50
N PRO A 157 14.96 2.22 11.73
CA PRO A 157 16.20 2.20 12.50
C PRO A 157 17.25 1.28 11.87
N LEU A 158 16.83 0.13 11.32
CA LEU A 158 17.73 -0.81 10.63
C LEU A 158 18.42 -0.13 9.44
N PHE A 159 17.63 0.53 8.58
CA PHE A 159 18.14 1.30 7.46
C PHE A 159 19.04 2.46 7.92
N GLY A 160 18.68 3.13 9.02
CA GLY A 160 19.51 4.17 9.61
C GLY A 160 20.90 3.67 10.04
N VAL A 161 20.98 2.46 10.62
CA VAL A 161 22.27 1.84 10.98
C VAL A 161 23.07 1.48 9.72
N VAL A 162 22.42 0.93 8.69
CA VAL A 162 23.09 0.61 7.42
C VAL A 162 23.64 1.89 6.77
N LEU A 163 22.85 2.97 6.71
CA LEU A 163 23.30 4.27 6.21
C LEU A 163 24.48 4.82 7.03
N LEU A 164 24.46 4.65 8.36
CA LEU A 164 25.53 5.15 9.23
C LEU A 164 26.85 4.40 8.99
N ILE A 165 26.79 3.07 8.84
CA ILE A 165 27.99 2.22 8.69
C ILE A 165 28.52 2.30 7.25
N CYS A 166 27.62 2.23 6.27
CA CYS A 166 27.97 2.05 4.87
C CYS A 166 28.07 3.39 4.13
N GLY A 167 27.44 4.45 4.65
CA GLY A 167 27.49 5.80 4.10
C GLY A 167 27.14 5.80 2.61
N GLU A 168 28.14 6.09 1.79
CA GLU A 168 28.02 6.18 0.33
C GLU A 168 27.90 4.82 -0.37
N PHE A 169 28.30 3.72 0.28
CA PHE A 169 28.16 2.36 -0.27
C PHE A 169 26.76 1.75 -0.07
N THR A 170 25.86 2.44 0.63
CA THR A 170 24.49 1.97 0.90
C THR A 170 23.72 1.49 -0.36
N PRO A 171 23.83 2.14 -1.54
CA PRO A 171 23.18 1.65 -2.76
C PRO A 171 23.64 0.24 -3.16
N LEU A 172 24.90 -0.11 -2.92
CA LEU A 172 25.43 -1.44 -3.20
C LEU A 172 24.80 -2.49 -2.28
N ILE A 173 24.71 -2.20 -0.98
CA ILE A 173 24.13 -3.13 0.02
C ILE A 173 22.64 -3.32 -0.17
N VAL A 174 21.91 -2.27 -0.52
CA VAL A 174 20.46 -2.35 -0.74
C VAL A 174 20.12 -3.31 -1.89
N ILE A 175 20.94 -3.37 -2.94
CA ILE A 175 20.76 -4.33 -4.04
C ILE A 175 20.86 -5.79 -3.55
N PHE A 176 21.70 -6.05 -2.54
CA PHE A 176 21.84 -7.39 -1.97
C PHE A 176 20.81 -7.67 -0.86
N VAL A 177 20.22 -6.63 -0.26
CA VAL A 177 19.33 -6.73 0.89
C VAL A 177 18.08 -5.85 0.70
N ASP A 178 17.20 -6.28 -0.22
CA ASP A 178 15.92 -5.62 -0.51
C ASP A 178 15.01 -5.47 0.73
N GLY A 179 15.22 -6.28 1.77
CA GLY A 179 14.41 -6.27 2.99
C GLY A 179 14.66 -5.12 3.96
N VAL A 180 15.74 -4.35 3.79
CA VAL A 180 16.18 -3.30 4.74
C VAL A 180 15.46 -1.98 4.51
N VAL A 181 15.01 -1.71 3.28
CA VAL A 181 14.45 -0.40 2.92
C VAL A 181 13.00 -0.30 3.43
N PRO A 182 12.65 0.77 4.19
CA PRO A 182 11.26 1.02 4.54
C PRO A 182 10.44 1.33 3.27
N TYR A 183 9.11 1.19 3.35
CA TYR A 183 8.29 1.53 2.20
C TYR A 183 8.40 3.04 1.94
N THR A 184 8.61 3.39 0.68
CA THR A 184 8.52 4.78 0.25
C THR A 184 7.09 5.25 0.41
N CYS A 185 6.93 6.51 0.84
CA CYS A 185 5.63 7.18 0.92
C CYS A 185 4.97 7.32 -0.45
#